data_AF-A0A971WCF8-F1
#
_entry.id   AF-A0A971WCF8-F1
#
_cell.length_a   1.000
_cell.length_b   1.000
_cell.length_c   1.000
_cell.angle_alpha   90.00
_cell.angle_beta   90.00
_cell.angle_gamma   90.00
#
_symmetry.space_group_name_H-M   'P 1'
#
loop_
_entity.id
_entity.type
_entity.pdbx_description
1 polymer ?
#
loop_
_entity_poly.entity_id
_entity_poly.type
_entity_poly.pdbx_seq_one_letter_code
_entity_poly.pdbx_strand_id
1 'polypeptide(L)'
;MPTQSDSDIKIYGKCLDDTDTSDLLEAAEYLNRQRRNGNIAKAKTLGETLAALDPENENGITLVDLAPHPPAVSPAILTQIRSLIVFLAQTALHKRLGIQLLSSCAVNAMYDKLVEIAPDFYNDICDGAAFTFYSLSLKEEDAHLDIGRHFAMLCGMEGKKEKEAYISFGSDIYRNGGQIIDDIIDATKFKSID
;
A
#
# COMPACT_ATOMS: atom_id res chain seq x y z
N MET A 1 -29.90 -54.28 21.21
CA MET A 1 -29.06 -53.48 20.29
C MET A 1 -27.67 -53.38 20.89
N PRO A 2 -26.61 -53.82 20.21
CA PRO A 2 -25.26 -53.59 20.69
C PRO A 2 -24.83 -52.16 20.31
N THR A 3 -24.37 -51.42 21.30
CA THR A 3 -23.71 -50.12 21.15
C THR A 3 -22.34 -50.32 20.50
N GLN A 4 -22.16 -49.87 19.25
CA GLN A 4 -20.83 -49.74 18.65
C GLN A 4 -20.16 -48.49 19.21
N SER A 5 -19.21 -48.72 20.12
CA SER A 5 -18.12 -47.80 20.44
C SER A 5 -16.92 -48.28 19.63
N ASP A 6 -16.58 -47.59 18.55
CA ASP A 6 -15.19 -47.52 18.07
C ASP A 6 -15.06 -46.48 16.96
N SER A 7 -14.47 -45.33 17.27
CA SER A 7 -13.64 -44.54 16.36
C SER A 7 -12.87 -43.55 17.22
N ASP A 8 -11.96 -44.10 18.02
CA ASP A 8 -10.84 -43.34 18.58
C ASP A 8 -10.08 -42.68 17.42
N ILE A 9 -10.33 -41.39 17.22
CA ILE A 9 -9.48 -40.55 16.38
C ILE A 9 -8.13 -40.48 17.10
N LYS A 10 -7.19 -41.31 16.65
CA LYS A 10 -5.77 -41.14 16.94
C LYS A 10 -5.34 -39.84 16.27
N ILE A 11 -5.33 -38.75 17.04
CA ILE A 11 -4.58 -37.55 16.70
C ILE A 11 -3.11 -38.00 16.72
N TYR A 12 -2.61 -38.37 15.54
CA TYR A 12 -1.19 -38.57 15.33
C TYR A 12 -0.51 -37.30 15.83
N GLY A 13 0.26 -37.45 16.92
CA GLY A 13 1.21 -36.45 17.33
C GLY A 13 2.09 -36.18 16.12
N LYS A 14 1.83 -35.05 15.46
CA LYS A 14 2.74 -34.49 14.49
C LYS A 14 3.98 -34.19 15.32
N CYS A 15 4.98 -35.08 15.26
CA CYS A 15 6.33 -34.67 15.61
C CYS A 15 6.57 -33.42 14.79
N LEU A 16 6.70 -32.28 15.48
CA LEU A 16 7.31 -31.13 14.87
C LEU A 16 8.71 -31.62 14.52
N ASP A 17 8.96 -31.86 13.23
CA ASP A 17 10.28 -32.25 12.77
C ASP A 17 11.26 -31.16 13.21
N ASP A 18 12.49 -31.54 13.60
CA ASP A 18 13.53 -30.58 14.05
C ASP A 18 13.81 -29.47 13.01
N THR A 19 13.41 -29.69 11.75
CA THR A 19 13.42 -28.70 10.67
C THR A 19 12.44 -27.55 10.92
N ASP A 20 11.20 -27.85 11.37
CA ASP A 20 10.16 -26.82 11.63
C ASP A 20 10.56 -25.93 12.81
N THR A 21 11.24 -26.48 13.82
CA THR A 21 11.73 -25.71 14.97
C THR A 21 12.98 -24.90 14.63
N SER A 22 13.86 -25.42 13.77
CA SER A 22 15.03 -24.71 13.24
C SER A 22 14.64 -23.49 12.40
N ASP A 23 13.71 -23.66 11.46
CA ASP A 23 13.23 -22.58 10.59
C ASP A 23 12.55 -21.46 11.40
N LEU A 24 11.82 -21.84 12.45
CA LEU A 24 11.14 -20.90 13.34
C LEU A 24 12.14 -20.12 14.24
N LEU A 25 13.23 -20.78 14.65
CA LEU A 25 14.36 -20.15 15.35
C LEU A 25 15.10 -19.17 14.43
N GLU A 26 15.37 -19.56 13.18
CA GLU A 26 16.04 -18.70 12.20
C GLU A 26 15.20 -17.46 11.87
N ALA A 27 13.89 -17.63 11.69
CA ALA A 27 12.97 -16.50 11.51
C ALA A 27 12.95 -15.56 12.73
N ALA A 28 12.95 -16.11 13.95
CA ALA A 28 13.01 -15.33 15.18
C ALA A 28 14.33 -14.57 15.33
N GLU A 29 15.46 -15.17 14.96
CA GLU A 29 16.75 -14.50 14.92
C GLU A 29 16.79 -13.39 13.87
N TYR A 30 16.26 -13.64 12.67
CA TYR A 30 16.15 -12.65 11.61
C TYR A 30 15.33 -11.43 12.05
N LEU A 31 14.18 -11.67 12.69
CA LEU A 31 13.33 -10.62 13.30
C LEU A 31 14.13 -9.82 14.35
N ASN A 32 14.86 -10.51 15.22
CA ASN A 32 15.67 -9.86 16.25
C ASN A 32 16.80 -9.02 15.65
N ARG A 33 17.45 -9.46 14.56
CA ARG A 33 18.48 -8.67 13.84
C ARG A 33 17.88 -7.40 13.24
N GLN A 34 16.72 -7.47 12.58
CA GLN A 34 16.02 -6.30 12.03
C GLN A 34 15.51 -5.34 13.12
N ARG A 35 15.15 -5.87 14.30
CA ARG A 35 14.78 -5.03 15.43
C ARG A 35 16.00 -4.28 15.99
N ARG A 36 17.14 -4.97 16.13
CA ARG A 36 18.38 -4.41 16.69
C ARG A 36 19.04 -3.39 15.78
N ASN A 37 18.92 -3.52 14.46
CA ASN A 37 19.50 -2.55 13.51
C ASN A 37 18.66 -1.27 13.34
N GLY A 38 17.42 -1.28 13.85
CA GLY A 38 16.47 -0.15 13.81
C GLY A 38 15.61 -0.08 12.55
N ASN A 39 15.74 -1.01 11.61
CA ASN A 39 14.99 -1.00 10.35
C ASN A 39 13.48 -1.15 10.56
N ILE A 40 13.04 -1.88 11.59
CA ILE A 40 11.61 -1.99 11.93
C ILE A 40 11.03 -0.64 12.34
N ALA A 41 11.74 0.11 13.19
CA ALA A 41 11.30 1.46 13.58
C ALA A 41 11.25 2.40 12.38
N LYS A 42 12.27 2.35 11.51
CA LYS A 42 12.30 3.12 10.26
C LYS A 42 11.15 2.77 9.33
N ALA A 43 10.85 1.48 9.15
CA ALA A 43 9.73 1.02 8.33
C ALA A 43 8.40 1.55 8.88
N LYS A 44 8.23 1.53 10.20
CA LYS A 44 7.05 2.10 10.85
C LYS A 44 6.91 3.60 10.57
N THR A 45 7.98 4.37 10.81
CA THR A 45 7.99 5.83 10.56
C THR A 45 7.78 6.15 9.09
N LEU A 46 8.34 5.35 8.17
CA LEU A 46 8.09 5.48 6.73
C LEU A 46 6.61 5.29 6.41
N GLY A 47 5.98 4.24 6.93
CA GLY A 47 4.53 4.01 6.78
C GLY A 47 3.69 5.18 7.31
N GLU A 48 3.99 5.64 8.52
CA GLU A 48 3.32 6.80 9.13
C GLU A 48 3.52 8.09 8.31
N THR A 49 4.70 8.28 7.71
CA THR A 49 5.01 9.43 6.85
C THR A 49 4.20 9.39 5.56
N LEU A 50 4.12 8.22 4.91
CA LEU A 50 3.36 8.05 3.68
C LEU A 50 1.85 8.21 3.91
N ALA A 51 1.33 7.77 5.06
CA ALA A 51 -0.06 7.98 5.45
C ALA A 51 -0.43 9.46 5.65
N ALA A 52 0.54 10.27 6.06
CA ALA A 52 0.35 11.69 6.32
C ALA A 52 0.37 12.56 5.05
N LEU A 53 0.74 11.99 3.89
CA LEU A 53 0.72 12.71 2.62
C LEU A 53 -0.70 13.17 2.30
N ASP A 54 -0.88 14.48 2.22
CA ASP A 54 -2.19 15.07 2.03
C ASP A 54 -2.11 16.29 1.10
N PRO A 55 -2.52 16.15 -0.17
CA PRO A 55 -2.51 17.24 -1.13
C PRO A 55 -3.54 18.34 -0.84
N GLU A 56 -4.54 18.10 0.02
CA GLU A 56 -5.52 19.12 0.42
C GLU A 56 -4.91 20.14 1.38
N ASN A 57 -4.16 19.64 2.36
CA ASN A 57 -3.53 20.43 3.42
C ASN A 57 -2.05 20.72 3.14
N GLU A 58 -1.59 20.44 1.91
CA GLU A 58 -0.21 20.61 1.46
C GLU A 58 0.84 19.92 2.38
N ASN A 59 0.45 18.81 3.01
CA ASN A 59 1.31 18.11 3.96
C ASN A 59 2.18 17.09 3.22
N GLY A 60 3.44 17.44 3.01
CA GLY A 60 4.43 16.58 2.36
C GLY A 60 4.25 16.41 0.84
N ILE A 61 3.10 16.82 0.30
CA ILE A 61 2.79 16.79 -1.13
C ILE A 61 1.73 17.85 -1.45
N THR A 62 1.82 18.49 -2.62
CA THR A 62 0.79 19.42 -3.12
C THR A 62 0.15 18.92 -4.40
N LEU A 63 -1.01 19.48 -4.77
CA LEU A 63 -1.63 19.19 -6.07
C LEU A 63 -0.74 19.56 -7.26
N VAL A 64 0.07 20.62 -7.13
CA VAL A 64 0.98 21.08 -8.19
C VAL A 64 2.15 20.11 -8.38
N ASP A 65 2.67 19.52 -7.30
CA ASP A 65 3.70 18.48 -7.37
C ASP A 65 3.19 17.23 -8.10
N LEU A 66 1.91 16.91 -7.90
CA LEU A 66 1.26 15.77 -8.54
C LEU A 66 0.93 16.03 -10.00
N ALA A 67 0.42 17.22 -10.33
CA ALA A 67 0.15 17.61 -11.71
C ALA A 67 0.29 19.14 -11.86
N PRO A 68 1.15 19.65 -12.76
CA PRO A 68 1.37 21.09 -12.92
C PRO A 68 0.14 21.89 -13.34
N HIS A 69 -0.81 21.24 -14.03
CA HIS A 69 -2.03 21.86 -14.56
C HIS A 69 -3.25 21.01 -14.18
N PRO A 70 -3.61 20.96 -12.89
CA PRO A 70 -4.72 20.12 -12.45
C PRO A 70 -6.05 20.69 -12.98
N PRO A 71 -7.00 19.84 -13.42
CA PRO A 71 -8.36 20.27 -13.69
C PRO A 71 -9.06 20.70 -12.39
N ALA A 72 -10.31 21.15 -12.48
CA ALA A 72 -11.09 21.53 -11.30
C ALA A 72 -11.21 20.36 -10.30
N VAL A 73 -10.75 20.53 -9.06
CA VAL A 73 -10.79 19.48 -8.04
C VAL A 73 -11.95 19.71 -7.08
N SER A 74 -12.88 18.75 -7.01
CA SER A 74 -13.93 18.69 -6.00
C SER A 74 -13.52 17.78 -4.83
N PRO A 75 -14.21 17.80 -3.68
CA PRO A 75 -13.92 16.89 -2.57
C PRO A 75 -13.95 15.40 -2.98
N ALA A 76 -14.89 15.01 -3.85
CA ALA A 76 -14.95 13.64 -4.35
C ALA A 76 -13.74 13.26 -5.22
N ILE A 77 -13.25 14.21 -6.04
CA ILE A 77 -12.04 14.00 -6.85
C ILE A 77 -10.82 13.92 -5.94
N LEU A 78 -10.75 14.77 -4.92
CA LEU A 78 -9.68 14.75 -3.93
C LEU A 78 -9.61 13.41 -3.20
N THR A 79 -10.74 12.81 -2.83
CA THR A 79 -10.79 11.43 -2.32
C THR A 79 -10.15 10.44 -3.30
N GLN A 80 -10.42 10.55 -4.61
CA GLN A 80 -9.79 9.67 -5.61
C GLN A 80 -8.29 9.93 -5.75
N ILE A 81 -7.83 11.18 -5.65
CA ILE A 81 -6.39 11.53 -5.65
C ILE A 81 -5.71 10.85 -4.47
N ARG A 82 -6.26 11.03 -3.26
CA ARG A 82 -5.72 10.42 -2.04
C ARG A 82 -5.71 8.89 -2.13
N SER A 83 -6.77 8.28 -2.65
CA SER A 83 -6.81 6.82 -2.88
C SER A 83 -5.70 6.34 -3.82
N LEU A 84 -5.42 7.08 -4.90
CA LEU A 84 -4.32 6.77 -5.81
C LEU A 84 -2.94 6.92 -5.13
N ILE A 85 -2.76 7.93 -4.27
CA ILE A 85 -1.52 8.11 -3.48
C ILE A 85 -1.31 6.94 -2.51
N VAL A 86 -2.34 6.51 -1.77
CA VAL A 86 -2.22 5.37 -0.86
C VAL A 86 -1.93 4.08 -1.63
N PHE A 87 -2.55 3.90 -2.80
CA PHE A 87 -2.26 2.77 -3.68
C PHE A 87 -0.79 2.76 -4.14
N LEU A 88 -0.28 3.91 -4.58
CA LEU A 88 1.13 4.09 -4.95
C LEU A 88 2.06 3.78 -3.78
N ALA A 89 1.75 4.30 -2.59
CA ALA A 89 2.55 4.07 -1.38
C ALA A 89 2.62 2.58 -1.03
N GLN A 90 1.48 1.89 -0.99
CA GLN A 90 1.43 0.46 -0.71
C GLN A 90 2.23 -0.35 -1.74
N THR A 91 2.05 -0.07 -3.03
CA THR A 91 2.71 -0.80 -4.11
C THR A 91 4.22 -0.55 -4.13
N ALA A 92 4.65 0.69 -3.89
CA ALA A 92 6.05 1.04 -3.76
C ALA A 92 6.69 0.34 -2.55
N LEU A 93 6.04 0.32 -1.38
CA LEU A 93 6.54 -0.39 -0.20
C LEU A 93 6.78 -1.88 -0.47
N HIS A 94 5.81 -2.56 -1.09
CA HIS A 94 5.95 -3.98 -1.46
C HIS A 94 7.08 -4.21 -2.47
N LYS A 95 7.22 -3.33 -3.47
CA LYS A 95 8.19 -3.50 -4.55
C LYS A 95 9.61 -3.12 -4.14
N ARG A 96 9.78 -2.07 -3.33
CA ARG A 96 11.07 -1.41 -3.07
C ARG A 96 11.79 -1.93 -1.84
N LEU A 97 11.07 -2.32 -0.79
CA LEU A 97 11.72 -2.70 0.47
C LEU A 97 12.43 -4.06 0.39
N GLY A 98 12.04 -4.93 -0.54
CA GLY A 98 12.66 -6.23 -0.82
C GLY A 98 12.55 -7.29 0.30
N ILE A 99 12.40 -6.84 1.55
CA ILE A 99 12.24 -7.64 2.75
C ILE A 99 10.77 -7.58 3.16
N GLN A 100 10.09 -8.73 3.04
CA GLN A 100 8.66 -8.85 3.31
C GLN A 100 8.28 -8.32 4.70
N LEU A 101 9.08 -8.61 5.72
CA LEU A 101 8.87 -8.12 7.08
C LEU A 101 8.83 -6.59 7.17
N LEU A 102 9.78 -5.89 6.55
CA LEU A 102 9.84 -4.43 6.58
C LEU A 102 8.67 -3.83 5.81
N SER A 103 8.32 -4.43 4.67
CA SER A 103 7.14 -4.02 3.91
C SER A 103 5.86 -4.17 4.71
N SER A 104 5.62 -5.32 5.34
CA SER A 104 4.43 -5.52 6.17
C SER A 104 4.39 -4.55 7.34
N CYS A 105 5.54 -4.28 7.97
CA CYS A 105 5.63 -3.30 9.06
C CYS A 105 5.25 -1.88 8.59
N ALA A 106 5.76 -1.45 7.44
CA ALA A 106 5.46 -0.13 6.89
C ALA A 106 4.01 -0.01 6.44
N VAL A 107 3.49 -1.01 5.71
CA VAL A 107 2.10 -1.00 5.23
C VAL A 107 1.11 -1.02 6.39
N ASN A 108 1.34 -1.85 7.42
CA ASN A 108 0.48 -1.86 8.61
C ASN A 108 0.52 -0.52 9.33
N ALA A 109 1.70 0.06 9.53
CA ALA A 109 1.85 1.37 10.16
C ALA A 109 1.15 2.49 9.36
N MET A 110 1.19 2.41 8.03
CA MET A 110 0.48 3.34 7.16
C MET A 110 -1.03 3.27 7.38
N TYR A 111 -1.61 2.07 7.37
CA TYR A 111 -3.05 1.90 7.60
C TYR A 111 -3.47 2.21 9.03
N ASP A 112 -2.70 1.81 10.04
CA ASP A 112 -2.94 2.18 11.44
C ASP A 112 -2.98 3.72 11.58
N LYS A 113 -2.08 4.42 10.89
CA LYS A 113 -2.04 5.88 10.91
C LYS A 113 -3.22 6.50 10.16
N LEU A 114 -3.63 5.94 9.02
CA LEU A 114 -4.82 6.39 8.29
C LEU A 114 -6.10 6.26 9.13
N VAL A 115 -6.26 5.15 9.87
CA VAL A 115 -7.38 4.96 10.81
C VAL A 115 -7.37 6.05 11.89
N GLU A 116 -6.21 6.45 12.38
CA GLU A 116 -6.06 7.49 13.40
C GLU A 116 -6.42 8.89 12.87
N ILE A 117 -5.89 9.28 11.70
CA ILE A 117 -5.96 10.67 11.23
C ILE A 117 -7.11 10.95 10.26
N ALA A 118 -7.65 9.92 9.60
CA ALA A 118 -8.69 10.06 8.58
C ALA A 118 -9.58 8.79 8.49
N PRO A 119 -10.33 8.46 9.56
CA PRO A 119 -11.10 7.20 9.64
C PRO A 119 -12.17 7.07 8.55
N ASP A 120 -12.86 8.16 8.20
CA ASP A 120 -13.88 8.14 7.14
C ASP A 120 -13.26 7.84 5.78
N PHE A 121 -12.11 8.46 5.48
CA PHE A 121 -11.35 8.18 4.26
C PHE A 121 -10.79 6.75 4.23
N TYR A 122 -10.34 6.22 5.36
CA TYR A 122 -9.92 4.82 5.45
C TYR A 122 -11.07 3.86 5.09
N ASN A 123 -12.28 4.12 5.59
CA ASN A 123 -13.45 3.33 5.23
C ASN A 123 -13.75 3.41 3.73
N ASP A 124 -13.65 4.60 3.13
CA ASP A 124 -13.82 4.79 1.68
C ASP A 124 -12.81 3.97 0.85
N ILE A 125 -11.56 3.84 1.32
CA ILE A 125 -10.57 2.96 0.67
C ILE A 125 -10.97 1.50 0.80
N CYS A 126 -11.32 1.05 2.01
CA CYS A 126 -11.64 -0.34 2.29
C CYS A 126 -12.90 -0.84 1.56
N ASP A 127 -13.92 0.00 1.47
CA ASP A 127 -15.17 -0.30 0.78
C ASP A 127 -15.09 -0.05 -0.73
N GLY A 128 -14.07 0.69 -1.17
CA GLY A 128 -13.88 1.12 -2.55
C GLY A 128 -13.28 0.05 -3.47
N ALA A 129 -13.63 0.11 -4.76
CA ALA A 129 -13.06 -0.74 -5.80
C ALA A 129 -11.78 -0.17 -6.45
N ALA A 130 -11.33 1.02 -6.01
CA ALA A 130 -10.26 1.77 -6.67
C ALA A 130 -8.96 0.96 -6.81
N PHE A 131 -8.53 0.29 -5.73
CA PHE A 131 -7.30 -0.50 -5.71
C PHE A 131 -7.35 -1.68 -6.68
N THR A 132 -8.52 -2.30 -6.85
CA THR A 132 -8.72 -3.38 -7.81
C THR A 132 -8.49 -2.89 -9.24
N PHE A 133 -9.10 -1.76 -9.62
CA PHE A 133 -8.93 -1.17 -10.95
C PHE A 133 -7.48 -0.77 -11.23
N TYR A 134 -6.81 -0.16 -10.25
CA TYR A 134 -5.41 0.20 -10.41
C TYR A 134 -4.51 -1.03 -10.52
N SER A 135 -4.76 -2.08 -9.73
CA SER A 135 -4.01 -3.34 -9.81
C SER A 135 -4.14 -4.04 -11.16
N LEU A 136 -5.30 -3.92 -11.83
CA LEU A 136 -5.49 -4.44 -13.19
C LEU A 136 -4.62 -3.69 -14.20
N SER A 137 -4.46 -2.38 -14.04
CA SER A 137 -3.69 -1.52 -14.95
C SER A 137 -2.18 -1.79 -14.89
N LEU A 138 -1.67 -2.31 -13.77
CA LEU A 138 -0.24 -2.60 -13.60
C LEU A 138 0.27 -3.78 -14.46
N LYS A 139 -0.62 -4.53 -15.10
CA LYS A 139 -0.28 -5.69 -15.94
C LYS A 139 -0.07 -5.33 -17.41
N GLU A 140 -0.42 -4.11 -17.80
CA GLU A 140 -0.41 -3.63 -19.18
C GLU A 140 0.90 -2.91 -19.51
N GLU A 141 1.29 -2.91 -20.80
CA GLU A 141 2.50 -2.21 -21.28
C GLU A 141 2.43 -0.69 -21.04
N ASP A 142 1.23 -0.11 -21.08
CA ASP A 142 0.95 1.32 -20.90
C ASP A 142 0.25 1.64 -19.55
N ALA A 143 0.76 1.07 -18.45
CA ALA A 143 0.16 1.21 -17.12
C ALA A 143 -0.21 2.66 -16.73
N HIS A 144 0.59 3.67 -17.12
CA HIS A 144 0.30 5.08 -16.84
C HIS A 144 -1.04 5.55 -17.44
N LEU A 145 -1.31 5.19 -18.69
CA LEU A 145 -2.52 5.62 -19.40
C LEU A 145 -3.75 4.89 -18.85
N ASP A 146 -3.61 3.60 -18.53
CA ASP A 146 -4.71 2.81 -17.96
C ASP A 146 -5.05 3.21 -16.53
N ILE A 147 -4.06 3.56 -15.70
CA ILE A 147 -4.30 4.19 -14.40
C ILE A 147 -5.10 5.49 -14.58
N GLY A 148 -4.72 6.33 -15.55
CA GLY A 148 -5.43 7.58 -15.87
C GLY A 148 -6.89 7.34 -16.27
N ARG A 149 -7.14 6.33 -17.11
CA ARG A 149 -8.50 5.93 -17.53
C ARG A 149 -9.35 5.50 -16.34
N HIS A 150 -8.83 4.64 -15.47
CA HIS A 150 -9.55 4.20 -14.28
C HIS A 150 -9.74 5.32 -13.27
N PHE A 151 -8.76 6.21 -13.10
CA PHE A 151 -8.90 7.39 -12.27
C PHE A 151 -10.04 8.30 -12.76
N ALA A 152 -10.09 8.60 -14.06
CA ALA A 152 -11.17 9.40 -14.64
C ALA A 152 -12.55 8.73 -14.48
N MET A 153 -12.61 7.40 -14.63
CA MET A 153 -13.83 6.61 -14.37
C MET A 153 -14.28 6.72 -12.91
N LEU A 154 -13.37 6.55 -11.95
CA LEU A 154 -13.65 6.68 -10.51
C LEU A 154 -14.05 8.10 -10.11
N CYS A 155 -13.57 9.12 -10.83
CA CYS A 155 -14.04 10.50 -10.70
C CYS A 155 -15.42 10.75 -11.34
N GLY A 156 -16.04 9.73 -11.95
CA GLY A 156 -17.33 9.83 -12.64
C GLY A 156 -17.26 10.70 -13.90
N MET A 157 -16.15 10.66 -14.64
CA MET A 157 -15.93 11.47 -15.85
C MET A 157 -16.39 10.77 -17.14
N GLU A 158 -16.99 9.59 -17.04
CA GLU A 158 -17.53 8.88 -18.20
C GLU A 158 -18.59 9.72 -18.94
N GLY A 159 -18.43 9.85 -20.26
CA GLY A 159 -19.32 10.65 -21.10
C GLY A 159 -19.21 12.18 -20.93
N LYS A 160 -18.32 12.68 -20.07
CA LYS A 160 -18.09 14.12 -19.87
C LYS A 160 -17.04 14.65 -20.85
N LYS A 161 -17.14 15.92 -21.22
CA LYS A 161 -16.22 16.57 -22.17
C LYS A 161 -14.80 16.68 -21.60
N GLU A 162 -14.71 16.77 -20.29
CA GLU A 162 -13.48 16.93 -19.51
C GLU A 162 -12.75 15.61 -19.30
N LYS A 163 -13.31 14.46 -19.71
CA LYS A 163 -12.76 13.11 -19.46
C LYS A 163 -11.27 13.01 -19.76
N GLU A 164 -10.84 13.47 -20.93
CA GLU A 164 -9.42 13.39 -21.35
C GLU A 164 -8.49 14.18 -20.43
N ALA A 165 -8.94 15.32 -19.88
CA ALA A 165 -8.16 16.09 -18.91
C ALA A 165 -7.96 15.30 -17.60
N TYR A 166 -8.98 14.56 -17.16
CA TYR A 166 -8.88 13.71 -15.97
C TYR A 166 -8.07 12.44 -16.20
N ILE A 167 -8.05 11.91 -17.43
CA ILE A 167 -7.15 10.82 -17.80
C ILE A 167 -5.70 11.27 -17.66
N SER A 168 -5.35 12.40 -18.30
CA SER A 168 -4.01 12.98 -18.18
C SER A 168 -3.66 13.28 -16.72
N PHE A 169 -4.61 13.84 -15.97
CA PHE A 169 -4.41 14.16 -14.56
C PHE A 169 -4.10 12.91 -13.71
N GLY A 170 -4.88 11.84 -13.86
CA GLY A 170 -4.62 10.56 -13.17
C GLY A 170 -3.27 9.95 -13.56
N SER A 171 -2.88 10.03 -14.84
CA SER A 171 -1.58 9.58 -15.32
C SER A 171 -0.43 10.41 -14.73
N ASP A 172 -0.59 11.72 -14.60
CA ASP A 172 0.39 12.62 -13.99
C ASP A 172 0.54 12.35 -12.49
N ILE A 173 -0.57 12.20 -11.75
CA ILE A 173 -0.55 11.81 -10.33
C ILE A 173 0.20 10.49 -10.17
N TYR A 174 -0.08 9.49 -11.00
CA TYR A 174 0.57 8.20 -10.93
C TYR A 174 2.08 8.29 -11.15
N ARG A 175 2.52 9.04 -12.16
CA ARG A 175 3.95 9.21 -12.47
C ARG A 175 4.66 10.04 -11.42
N ASN A 176 4.17 11.25 -11.14
CA ASN A 176 4.85 12.23 -10.30
C ASN A 176 4.72 11.83 -8.82
N GLY A 177 3.53 11.39 -8.38
CA GLY A 177 3.32 10.86 -7.04
C GLY A 177 4.16 9.60 -6.78
N GLY A 178 4.28 8.72 -7.77
CA GLY A 178 5.18 7.56 -7.69
C GLY A 178 6.64 7.97 -7.45
N GLN A 179 7.15 8.96 -8.19
CA GLN A 179 8.49 9.48 -8.00
C GLN A 179 8.70 10.10 -6.61
N ILE A 180 7.73 10.90 -6.12
CA ILE A 180 7.80 11.51 -4.79
C ILE A 180 7.86 10.44 -3.70
N ILE A 181 7.03 9.41 -3.80
CA ILE A 181 7.01 8.29 -2.86
C ILE A 181 8.33 7.53 -2.90
N ASP A 182 8.87 7.29 -4.09
CA ASP A 182 10.17 6.65 -4.28
C ASP A 182 11.30 7.46 -3.60
N ASP A 183 11.30 8.79 -3.75
CA ASP A 183 12.28 9.67 -3.11
C ASP A 183 12.18 9.62 -1.57
N ILE A 184 10.95 9.55 -1.02
CA ILE A 184 10.72 9.39 0.43
C ILE A 184 11.26 8.03 0.93
N ILE A 185 11.04 6.96 0.17
CA ILE A 185 11.55 5.62 0.51
C ILE A 185 13.09 5.65 0.52
N ASP A 186 13.72 6.25 -0.49
CA ASP A 186 15.17 6.33 -0.60
C ASP A 186 15.80 7.17 0.52
N ALA A 187 15.12 8.24 0.97
CA ALA A 187 15.56 9.05 2.10
C ALA A 187 15.62 8.27 3.43
N THR A 188 14.87 7.16 3.58
CA THR A 188 14.80 6.37 4.82
C THR A 188 16.12 5.64 5.14
N LYS A 189 16.94 5.36 4.11
CA LYS A 189 18.28 4.74 4.22
C LYS A 189 18.29 3.49 5.12
N PHE A 190 17.62 2.42 4.70
CA PHE A 190 17.66 1.14 5.41
C PHE A 190 19.08 0.58 5.49
N LYS A 191 19.43 -0.03 6.62
CA LYS A 191 20.73 -0.67 6.80
C LYS A 191 20.69 -2.09 6.23
N SER A 192 21.75 -2.49 5.54
CA SER A 192 21.97 -3.90 5.18
C SER A 192 22.04 -4.75 6.46
N ILE A 193 21.53 -5.98 6.39
CA ILE A 193 21.97 -7.00 7.33
C ILE A 193 23.17 -7.67 6.67
N ASP A 194 24.35 -7.42 7.21
CA ASP A 194 25.53 -8.24 6.94
C ASP A 194 25.54 -9.46 7.88
#